data_AF-C9L9V1-F1
#
_entry.id   AF-C9L9V1-F1
#
_cell.length_a   1.000
_cell.length_b   1.000
_cell.length_c   1.000
_cell.angle_alpha   90.00
_cell.angle_beta   90.00
_cell.angle_gamma   90.00
#
_symmetry.space_group_name_H-M   'P 1'
#
loop_
_entity.id
_entity.type
_entity.pdbx_description
1 polymer ?
#
loop_
_entity_poly.entity_id
_entity_poly.type
_entity_poly.pdbx_seq_one_letter_code
_entity_poly.pdbx_strand_id
1 'polypeptide(L)'
;MNCGQHLPEGAKFCSNCGTATGEVKGESSQRKTVYDGELHKCPNCGEIINAFVTICPACNYEIRGAKASSIVKEFADKLEQIERTREAQKSHSFIGKLYGSDGQLNKTDEQKISLIRSFSIPNTKEDIFEFMILAASNIDLKLYGLGDKGVITASQRAVSDAWLAKFEQAYEKASFAFVTSHDFLGIKDIHDKKIKQLKRKKLEIPLLIFGILALAFLPWLFVLIL
;
A
#
# COMPACT_ATOMS: atom_id res chain seq x y z
N MET A 1 -41.35 -20.20 33.77
CA MET A 1 -42.57 -19.41 33.52
C MET A 1 -42.30 -18.00 34.01
N ASN A 2 -42.20 -17.00 33.11
CA ASN A 2 -41.65 -15.67 33.44
C ASN A 2 -42.71 -14.55 33.60
N CYS A 3 -43.95 -14.72 33.13
CA CYS A 3 -44.96 -13.64 33.12
C CYS A 3 -46.35 -14.04 33.65
N GLY A 4 -46.52 -15.27 34.15
CA GLY A 4 -47.76 -15.74 34.81
C GLY A 4 -48.98 -15.96 33.90
N GLN A 5 -48.91 -15.64 32.60
CA GLN A 5 -50.03 -15.79 31.67
C GLN A 5 -50.27 -17.27 31.30
N HIS A 6 -51.54 -17.69 31.28
CA HIS A 6 -51.93 -19.02 30.81
C HIS A 6 -51.69 -19.14 29.30
N LEU A 7 -50.95 -20.16 28.89
CA LEU A 7 -50.62 -20.41 27.48
C LEU A 7 -51.70 -21.27 26.83
N PRO A 8 -52.15 -20.93 25.61
CA PRO A 8 -53.04 -21.81 24.87
C PRO A 8 -52.33 -23.12 24.50
N GLU A 9 -53.11 -24.20 24.41
CA GLU A 9 -52.60 -25.54 24.16
C GLU A 9 -51.86 -25.60 22.80
N GLY A 10 -50.60 -26.04 22.82
CA GLY A 10 -49.75 -26.09 21.62
C GLY A 10 -49.07 -24.77 21.21
N ALA A 11 -49.17 -23.70 22.01
CA ALA A 11 -48.42 -22.47 21.75
C ALA A 11 -46.90 -22.73 21.73
N LYS A 12 -46.19 -22.12 20.76
CA LYS A 12 -44.71 -22.17 20.65
C LYS A 12 -44.01 -20.96 21.29
N PHE A 13 -44.76 -19.90 21.56
CA PHE A 13 -44.31 -18.70 22.25
C PHE A 13 -45.47 -18.07 23.02
N CYS A 14 -45.14 -17.37 24.11
CA CYS A 14 -46.10 -16.58 24.86
C CYS A 14 -46.50 -15.34 24.05
N SER A 15 -47.78 -15.21 23.72
CA SER A 15 -48.32 -14.04 23.02
C SER A 15 -48.21 -12.74 23.82
N ASN A 16 -48.05 -12.80 25.14
CA ASN A 16 -47.96 -11.63 26.01
C ASN A 16 -46.51 -11.14 26.21
N CYS A 17 -45.56 -12.04 26.47
CA CYS A 17 -44.17 -11.66 26.77
C CYS A 17 -43.14 -12.14 25.73
N GLY A 18 -43.56 -12.86 24.69
CA GLY A 18 -42.70 -13.36 23.61
C GLY A 18 -41.78 -14.54 23.99
N THR A 19 -41.86 -15.06 25.22
CA THR A 19 -40.99 -16.17 25.65
C THR A 19 -41.41 -17.48 24.99
N ALA A 20 -40.47 -18.17 24.34
CA ALA A 20 -40.71 -19.47 23.71
C ALA A 20 -41.09 -20.56 24.73
N THR A 21 -42.00 -21.44 24.35
CA THR A 21 -42.60 -22.45 25.23
C THR A 21 -42.06 -23.82 24.85
N GLY A 22 -40.91 -24.15 25.45
CA GLY A 22 -40.19 -25.41 25.28
C GLY A 22 -38.69 -25.21 25.41
N GLU A 23 -37.99 -26.14 26.05
CA GLU A 23 -36.52 -26.23 25.97
C GLU A 23 -36.15 -26.67 24.56
N VAL A 24 -36.06 -25.70 23.65
CA VAL A 24 -35.43 -25.90 22.35
C VAL A 24 -33.92 -25.94 22.62
N LYS A 25 -33.40 -27.13 22.96
CA LYS A 25 -32.00 -27.52 22.67
C LYS A 25 -31.84 -27.78 21.15
N GLY A 26 -32.36 -26.86 20.35
CA GLY A 26 -31.93 -26.71 18.97
C GLY A 26 -30.84 -25.66 19.02
N GLU A 27 -29.71 -25.92 18.38
CA GLU A 27 -28.73 -24.90 18.02
C GLU A 27 -29.46 -23.78 17.29
N SER A 28 -30.01 -22.82 18.05
CA SER A 28 -30.41 -21.56 17.48
C SER A 28 -29.14 -21.04 16.86
N SER A 29 -29.17 -20.79 15.54
CA SER A 29 -28.18 -19.96 14.88
C SER A 29 -28.25 -18.57 15.52
N GLN A 30 -27.73 -18.45 16.75
CA GLN A 30 -27.58 -17.18 17.41
C GLN A 30 -26.66 -16.39 16.50
N ARG A 31 -27.12 -15.22 16.06
CA ARG A 31 -26.32 -14.29 15.29
C ARG A 31 -25.06 -14.00 16.12
N LYS A 32 -23.94 -14.61 15.74
CA LYS A 32 -22.65 -14.39 16.40
C LYS A 32 -22.15 -13.02 15.98
N THR A 33 -22.31 -12.03 16.86
CA THR A 33 -21.66 -10.73 16.70
C THR A 33 -20.17 -10.92 16.98
N VAL A 34 -19.34 -10.75 15.95
CA VAL A 34 -17.88 -10.69 16.09
C VAL A 34 -17.49 -9.22 16.00
N TYR A 35 -16.85 -8.71 17.05
CA TYR A 35 -16.23 -7.38 17.03
C TYR A 35 -14.84 -7.55 16.42
N ASP A 36 -14.54 -6.75 15.40
CA ASP A 36 -13.26 -6.76 14.70
C ASP A 36 -12.49 -5.46 15.00
N GLY A 37 -11.18 -5.58 15.17
CA GLY A 37 -10.27 -4.46 15.43
C GLY A 37 -10.04 -4.07 16.90
N GLU A 38 -9.14 -3.11 17.08
CA GLU A 38 -8.75 -2.54 18.37
C GLU A 38 -9.25 -1.09 18.49
N LEU A 39 -9.59 -0.67 19.71
CA LEU A 39 -10.01 0.70 19.98
C LEU A 39 -8.86 1.46 20.66
N HIS A 40 -8.31 2.45 19.96
CA HIS A 40 -7.21 3.28 20.46
C HIS A 40 -7.76 4.51 21.20
N LYS A 41 -7.43 4.62 22.50
CA LYS A 41 -7.80 5.77 23.35
C LYS A 41 -6.59 6.58 23.74
N CYS A 42 -6.79 7.89 23.92
CA CYS A 42 -5.80 8.74 24.56
C CYS A 42 -5.51 8.24 25.98
N PRO A 43 -4.23 8.00 26.34
CA PRO A 43 -3.87 7.51 27.67
C PRO A 43 -4.12 8.55 28.78
N ASN A 44 -4.26 9.83 28.43
CA ASN A 44 -4.46 10.92 29.38
C ASN A 44 -5.95 11.21 29.64
N CYS A 45 -6.80 11.24 28.61
CA CYS A 45 -8.21 11.66 28.75
C CYS A 45 -9.25 10.65 28.28
N GLY A 46 -8.86 9.52 27.68
CA GLY A 46 -9.78 8.48 27.22
C GLY A 46 -10.52 8.76 25.90
N GLU A 47 -10.26 9.89 25.25
CA GLU A 47 -10.79 10.22 23.91
C GLU A 47 -10.40 9.16 22.89
N ILE A 48 -11.31 8.81 21.98
CA ILE A 48 -10.99 7.88 20.89
C ILE A 48 -10.16 8.64 19.87
N ILE A 49 -8.93 8.16 19.65
CA ILE A 49 -8.01 8.83 18.73
C ILE A 49 -7.91 8.05 17.43
N ASN A 50 -7.88 8.81 16.33
CA ASN A 50 -7.51 8.26 15.03
C ASN A 50 -6.03 7.83 15.04
N ALA A 51 -5.65 7.02 14.06
CA ALA A 51 -4.26 6.70 13.90
C ALA A 51 -3.40 7.89 13.51
N PHE A 52 -2.11 7.78 13.82
CA PHE A 52 -1.09 8.80 13.58
C PHE A 52 -1.31 10.13 14.29
N VAL A 53 -2.30 10.21 15.18
CA VAL A 53 -2.47 11.33 16.11
C VAL A 53 -1.26 11.36 17.03
N THR A 54 -0.38 12.33 16.80
CA THR A 54 0.77 12.61 17.67
C THR A 54 0.40 13.48 18.86
N ILE A 55 -0.74 14.19 18.79
CA ILE A 55 -1.27 15.06 19.85
C ILE A 55 -2.77 14.85 19.95
N CYS A 56 -3.25 14.46 21.13
CA CYS A 56 -4.68 14.25 21.37
C CYS A 56 -5.47 15.55 21.13
N PRO A 57 -6.50 15.56 20.26
CA PRO A 57 -7.25 16.78 19.95
C PRO A 57 -8.13 17.27 21.12
N ALA A 58 -8.46 16.40 22.08
CA ALA A 58 -9.30 16.75 23.21
C ALA A 58 -8.54 17.31 24.41
N CYS A 59 -7.32 16.81 24.69
CA CYS A 59 -6.55 17.19 25.89
C CYS A 59 -5.12 17.64 25.62
N ASN A 60 -4.71 17.73 24.34
CA ASN A 60 -3.39 18.17 23.91
C ASN A 60 -2.21 17.31 24.40
N TYR A 61 -2.48 16.09 24.88
CA TYR A 61 -1.45 15.14 25.30
C TYR A 61 -0.66 14.59 24.11
N GLU A 62 0.67 14.60 24.19
CA GLU A 62 1.56 14.08 23.16
C GLU A 62 1.61 12.54 23.22
N ILE A 63 1.14 11.88 22.16
CA ILE A 63 1.16 10.43 22.02
C ILE A 63 2.58 10.00 21.59
N ARG A 64 3.24 9.17 22.40
CA ARG A 64 4.57 8.60 22.11
C ARG A 64 4.51 7.07 22.11
N GLY A 65 5.38 6.43 21.33
CA GLY A 65 5.53 4.97 21.31
C GLY A 65 4.40 4.21 20.60
N ALA A 66 3.70 4.86 19.66
CA ALA A 66 2.70 4.18 18.83
C ALA A 66 3.36 3.00 18.09
N LYS A 67 2.73 1.84 18.17
CA LYS A 67 3.20 0.61 17.52
C LYS A 67 2.89 0.71 16.02
N ALA A 68 3.90 0.53 15.17
CA ALA A 68 3.72 0.46 13.72
C ALA A 68 2.84 -0.73 13.32
N SER A 69 2.22 -0.68 12.13
CA SER A 69 1.46 -1.79 11.58
C SER A 69 2.27 -3.09 11.60
N SER A 70 1.70 -4.15 12.16
CA SER A 70 2.33 -5.46 12.17
C SER A 70 2.51 -6.02 10.75
N ILE A 71 1.57 -5.75 9.85
CA ILE A 71 1.54 -6.31 8.49
C ILE A 71 2.59 -5.64 7.59
N VAL A 72 2.64 -4.31 7.60
CA VAL A 72 3.62 -3.56 6.79
C VAL A 72 5.03 -3.83 7.30
N LYS A 73 5.21 -3.96 8.62
CA LYS A 73 6.48 -4.36 9.22
C LYS A 73 6.89 -5.77 8.79
N GLU A 74 6.02 -6.76 8.90
CA GLU A 74 6.33 -8.14 8.48
C GLU A 74 6.71 -8.20 6.98
N PHE A 75 6.01 -7.42 6.15
CA PHE A 75 6.35 -7.30 4.74
C PHE A 75 7.73 -6.69 4.50
N ALA A 76 8.08 -5.61 5.21
CA ALA A 76 9.39 -4.98 5.15
C ALA A 76 10.50 -5.94 5.63
N ASP A 77 10.27 -6.68 6.72
CA ASP A 77 11.21 -7.66 7.26
C ASP A 77 11.49 -8.78 6.23
N LYS A 78 10.46 -9.26 5.51
CA LYS A 78 10.61 -10.24 4.42
C LYS A 78 11.43 -9.69 3.25
N LEU A 79 11.23 -8.42 2.88
CA LEU A 79 12.03 -7.78 1.84
C LEU A 79 13.50 -7.64 2.25
N GLU A 80 13.77 -7.31 3.51
CA GLU A 80 15.12 -7.24 4.05
C GLU A 80 15.81 -8.60 4.04
N GLN A 81 15.10 -9.66 4.46
CA GLN A 81 15.62 -11.04 4.40
C GLN A 81 16.01 -11.44 2.98
N ILE A 82 15.20 -11.08 1.98
CA ILE A 82 15.54 -11.31 0.57
C ILE A 82 16.80 -10.53 0.19
N GLU A 83 16.94 -9.26 0.58
CA GLU A 83 18.17 -8.49 0.29
C GLU A 83 19.43 -9.05 0.92
N ARG A 84 19.37 -9.58 2.15
CA ARG A 84 20.55 -10.18 2.80
C ARG A 84 21.15 -11.32 1.96
N THR A 85 20.35 -12.01 1.15
CA THR A 85 20.84 -13.06 0.23
C THR A 85 21.76 -12.52 -0.87
N ARG A 86 21.62 -11.24 -1.25
CA ARG A 86 22.44 -10.57 -2.28
C ARG A 86 23.86 -10.34 -1.80
N GLU A 87 24.06 -10.04 -0.52
CA GLU A 87 25.38 -9.75 0.06
C GLU A 87 26.27 -11.00 0.09
N ALA A 88 25.69 -12.17 0.40
CA ALA A 88 26.39 -13.45 0.38
C ALA A 88 26.89 -13.86 -1.02
N GLN A 89 26.24 -13.39 -2.08
CA GLN A 89 26.55 -13.76 -3.47
C GLN A 89 27.64 -12.89 -4.13
N LYS A 90 28.01 -11.74 -3.55
CA LYS A 90 29.06 -10.86 -4.10
C LYS A 90 30.47 -11.48 -4.07
N SER A 91 30.68 -12.52 -3.27
CA SER A 91 31.98 -13.20 -3.08
C SER A 91 32.53 -13.92 -4.33
N HIS A 92 31.69 -14.27 -5.32
CA HIS A 92 32.13 -15.13 -6.45
C HIS A 92 32.07 -14.47 -7.85
N SER A 93 31.66 -13.20 -8.00
CA SER A 93 31.42 -12.61 -9.34
C SER A 93 32.40 -11.50 -9.71
N PHE A 94 33.67 -11.87 -9.94
CA PHE A 94 34.62 -11.01 -10.66
C PHE A 94 34.43 -11.09 -12.19
N ILE A 95 33.89 -12.21 -12.69
CA ILE A 95 33.70 -12.51 -14.12
C ILE A 95 32.52 -11.73 -14.75
N GLY A 96 31.43 -11.50 -14.00
CA GLY A 96 30.25 -10.79 -14.50
C GLY A 96 30.42 -9.27 -14.71
N LYS A 97 31.54 -8.70 -14.25
CA LYS A 97 31.90 -7.30 -14.49
C LYS A 97 32.68 -7.11 -15.80
N LEU A 98 33.29 -8.17 -16.34
CA LEU A 98 34.06 -8.13 -17.59
C LEU A 98 33.26 -8.57 -18.81
N TYR A 99 32.33 -9.50 -18.65
CA TYR A 99 31.40 -9.92 -19.70
C TYR A 99 30.03 -9.40 -19.32
N GLY A 100 29.52 -8.44 -20.08
CA GLY A 100 28.18 -7.89 -19.90
C GLY A 100 27.17 -9.03 -19.85
N SER A 101 26.68 -9.34 -18.65
CA SER A 101 25.59 -10.30 -18.47
C SER A 101 24.32 -9.62 -18.92
N ASP A 102 24.03 -9.80 -20.20
CA ASP A 102 22.82 -9.38 -20.88
C ASP A 102 21.59 -9.93 -20.14
N GLY A 103 20.68 -9.02 -19.78
CA GLY A 103 19.24 -9.28 -19.64
C GLY A 103 18.72 -10.15 -18.48
N GLN A 104 19.55 -10.87 -17.73
CA GLN A 104 19.01 -11.79 -16.71
C GLN A 104 18.73 -11.08 -15.38
N LEU A 105 17.47 -11.09 -14.94
CA LEU A 105 17.07 -10.61 -13.62
C LEU A 105 17.90 -11.36 -12.56
N ASN A 106 18.48 -10.62 -11.62
CA ASN A 106 19.12 -11.26 -10.47
C ASN A 106 18.04 -12.06 -9.71
N LYS A 107 18.32 -13.31 -9.34
CA LYS A 107 17.42 -14.17 -8.54
C LYS A 107 16.83 -13.43 -7.33
N THR A 108 17.61 -12.56 -6.67
CA THR A 108 17.12 -11.72 -5.57
C THR A 108 16.07 -10.69 -6.03
N ASP A 109 16.26 -10.05 -7.19
CA ASP A 109 15.29 -9.10 -7.75
C ASP A 109 13.98 -9.81 -8.11
N GLU A 110 14.04 -11.02 -8.67
CA GLU A 110 12.85 -11.82 -8.99
C GLU A 110 12.05 -12.16 -7.73
N GLN A 111 12.72 -12.59 -6.67
CA GLN A 111 12.09 -12.87 -5.38
C GLN A 111 11.42 -11.63 -4.78
N LYS A 112 12.08 -10.47 -4.86
CA LYS A 112 11.48 -9.19 -4.46
C LYS A 112 10.24 -8.86 -5.27
N ILE A 113 10.34 -8.91 -6.59
CA ILE A 113 9.22 -8.61 -7.49
C ILE A 113 8.03 -9.52 -7.19
N SER A 114 8.28 -10.81 -6.97
CA SER A 114 7.24 -11.79 -6.61
C SER A 114 6.57 -11.44 -5.28
N LEU A 115 7.36 -11.13 -4.25
CA LEU A 115 6.84 -10.73 -2.94
C LEU A 115 6.03 -9.43 -3.02
N ILE A 116 6.51 -8.42 -3.74
CA ILE A 116 5.79 -7.16 -3.94
C ILE A 116 4.48 -7.40 -4.67
N ARG A 117 4.49 -8.15 -5.78
CA ARG A 117 3.28 -8.39 -6.59
C ARG A 117 2.22 -9.22 -5.86
N SER A 118 2.63 -10.18 -5.04
CA SER A 118 1.74 -11.03 -4.25
C SER A 118 1.25 -10.39 -2.95
N PHE A 119 1.82 -9.27 -2.53
CA PHE A 119 1.38 -8.58 -1.32
C PHE A 119 -0.08 -8.09 -1.42
N SER A 120 -0.92 -8.57 -0.51
CA SER A 120 -2.32 -8.13 -0.40
C SER A 120 -2.38 -6.78 0.30
N ILE A 121 -2.88 -5.75 -0.39
CA ILE A 121 -3.07 -4.43 0.23
C ILE A 121 -3.99 -4.59 1.45
N PRO A 122 -3.57 -4.16 2.64
CA PRO A 122 -4.39 -4.23 3.85
C PRO A 122 -5.71 -3.46 3.78
N ASN A 123 -6.60 -3.68 4.74
CA ASN A 123 -7.95 -3.08 4.76
C ASN A 123 -8.07 -1.88 5.71
N THR A 124 -7.12 -1.66 6.61
CA THR A 124 -7.18 -0.53 7.56
C THR A 124 -6.59 0.72 6.91
N LYS A 125 -7.07 1.90 7.34
CA LYS A 125 -6.56 3.17 6.81
C LYS A 125 -5.08 3.37 7.17
N GLU A 126 -4.70 2.85 8.33
CA GLU A 126 -3.36 2.89 8.89
C GLU A 126 -2.36 2.14 8.03
N ASP A 127 -2.66 0.88 7.78
CA ASP A 127 -1.79 0.00 7.02
C ASP A 127 -1.63 0.49 5.58
N ILE A 128 -2.71 1.04 4.98
CA ILE A 128 -2.63 1.59 3.63
C ILE A 128 -1.76 2.85 3.62
N PHE A 129 -1.87 3.73 4.60
CA PHE A 129 -1.02 4.93 4.69
C PHE A 129 0.45 4.57 4.87
N GLU A 130 0.77 3.68 5.82
CA GLU A 130 2.15 3.20 6.03
C GLU A 130 2.71 2.52 4.78
N PHE A 131 1.90 1.67 4.13
CA PHE A 131 2.29 1.02 2.89
C PHE A 131 2.52 2.02 1.76
N MET A 132 1.70 3.06 1.62
CA MET A 132 1.87 4.12 0.62
C MET A 132 3.19 4.86 0.81
N ILE A 133 3.59 5.15 2.04
CA ILE A 133 4.90 5.76 2.35
C ILE A 133 6.04 4.82 1.95
N LEU A 134 5.94 3.54 2.34
CA LEU A 134 6.94 2.53 2.01
C LEU A 134 7.08 2.34 0.49
N ALA A 135 5.97 2.20 -0.23
CA ALA A 135 5.98 2.03 -1.67
C ALA A 135 6.51 3.30 -2.37
N ALA A 136 6.07 4.49 -1.94
CA ALA A 136 6.57 5.75 -2.46
C ALA A 136 8.09 5.90 -2.32
N SER A 137 8.68 5.46 -1.20
CA SER A 137 10.13 5.56 -0.98
C SER A 137 10.94 4.56 -1.82
N ASN A 138 10.32 3.44 -2.21
CA ASN A 138 10.96 2.40 -3.02
C ASN A 138 10.80 2.58 -4.55
N ILE A 139 9.96 3.52 -5.01
CA ILE A 139 9.86 3.89 -6.42
C ILE A 139 11.02 4.82 -6.79
N ASP A 140 11.94 4.34 -7.62
CA ASP A 140 13.10 5.12 -8.08
C ASP A 140 12.77 5.89 -9.37
N LEU A 141 12.57 7.20 -9.20
CA LEU A 141 12.24 8.12 -10.29
C LEU A 141 13.34 8.25 -11.35
N LYS A 142 14.60 7.92 -11.02
CA LYS A 142 15.72 8.03 -11.96
C LYS A 142 15.56 7.05 -13.13
N LEU A 143 14.93 5.90 -12.88
CA LEU A 143 14.73 4.81 -13.84
C LEU A 143 13.72 5.13 -14.96
N TYR A 144 13.00 6.24 -14.87
CA TYR A 144 11.90 6.60 -15.77
C TYR A 144 12.18 7.80 -16.69
N GLY A 145 13.35 8.43 -16.54
CA GLY A 145 13.75 9.57 -17.37
C GLY A 145 15.15 9.38 -17.93
N LEU A 146 15.81 10.48 -18.27
CA LEU A 146 17.23 10.50 -18.69
C LEU A 146 18.19 10.41 -17.49
N GLY A 147 17.70 9.91 -16.34
CA GLY A 147 18.42 9.89 -15.07
C GLY A 147 19.44 8.76 -14.99
N ASP A 148 20.67 9.13 -14.62
CA ASP A 148 21.92 8.35 -14.54
C ASP A 148 22.38 7.70 -15.85
N LYS A 149 23.52 8.20 -16.37
CA LYS A 149 24.30 7.62 -17.49
C LYS A 149 25.01 6.31 -17.08
N GLY A 150 24.53 5.66 -16.02
CA GLY A 150 24.99 4.36 -15.57
C GLY A 150 24.27 3.24 -16.32
N VAL A 151 24.76 2.02 -16.17
CA VAL A 151 24.04 0.82 -16.61
C VAL A 151 22.78 0.68 -15.74
N ILE A 152 21.68 1.31 -16.16
CA ILE A 152 20.36 1.03 -15.62
C ILE A 152 20.05 -0.42 -15.98
N THR A 153 20.01 -1.30 -14.99
CA THR A 153 19.66 -2.69 -15.25
C THR A 153 18.15 -2.80 -15.44
N ALA A 154 17.71 -3.61 -16.41
CA ALA A 154 16.30 -3.93 -16.58
C ALA A 154 15.67 -4.46 -15.28
N SER A 155 16.46 -5.09 -14.40
CA SER A 155 16.03 -5.61 -13.11
C SER A 155 15.62 -4.52 -12.11
N GLN A 156 16.41 -3.44 -11.98
CA GLN A 156 16.09 -2.33 -11.09
C GLN A 156 14.77 -1.66 -11.50
N ARG A 157 14.58 -1.48 -12.82
CA ARG A 157 13.33 -0.95 -13.36
C ARG A 157 12.14 -1.86 -13.06
N ALA A 158 12.28 -3.17 -13.24
CA ALA A 158 11.22 -4.12 -12.95
C ALA A 158 10.80 -4.13 -11.46
N VAL A 159 11.76 -3.96 -10.53
CA VAL A 159 11.47 -3.82 -9.09
C VAL A 159 10.69 -2.53 -8.83
N SER A 160 11.13 -1.40 -9.39
CA SER A 160 10.44 -0.12 -9.24
C SER A 160 9.03 -0.14 -9.86
N ASP A 161 8.86 -0.82 -11.00
CA ASP A 161 7.55 -0.99 -11.65
C ASP A 161 6.59 -1.83 -10.78
N ALA A 162 7.09 -2.86 -10.11
CA ALA A 162 6.30 -3.64 -9.16
C ALA A 162 5.81 -2.79 -7.99
N TRP A 163 6.67 -1.92 -7.45
CA TRP A 163 6.30 -0.97 -6.41
C TRP A 163 5.28 0.07 -6.89
N LEU A 164 5.47 0.61 -8.10
CA LEU A 164 4.52 1.57 -8.68
C LEU A 164 3.13 0.95 -8.85
N ALA A 165 3.04 -0.27 -9.37
CA ALA A 165 1.76 -0.95 -9.52
C ALA A 165 1.05 -1.17 -8.17
N LYS A 166 1.79 -1.55 -7.12
CA LYS A 166 1.21 -1.70 -5.78
C LYS A 166 0.85 -0.38 -5.12
N PHE A 167 1.63 0.67 -5.37
CA PHE A 167 1.33 2.02 -4.93
C PHE A 167 0.01 2.53 -5.52
N GLU A 168 -0.19 2.34 -6.83
CA GLU A 168 -1.45 2.68 -7.49
C GLU A 168 -2.62 1.83 -6.95
N GLN A 169 -2.43 0.51 -6.78
CA GLN A 169 -3.44 -0.37 -6.19
C GLN A 169 -3.84 0.05 -4.77
N ALA A 170 -2.87 0.45 -3.94
CA ALA A 170 -3.13 0.91 -2.58
C ALA A 170 -3.89 2.23 -2.56
N TYR A 171 -3.56 3.15 -3.47
CA TYR A 171 -4.29 4.40 -3.64
C TYR A 171 -5.73 4.17 -4.11
N GLU A 172 -5.95 3.32 -5.12
CA GLU A 172 -7.30 2.98 -5.60
C GLU A 172 -8.15 2.42 -4.48
N LYS A 173 -7.61 1.48 -3.70
CA LYS A 173 -8.29 0.93 -2.53
C LYS A 173 -8.63 2.00 -1.50
N ALA A 174 -7.68 2.88 -1.16
CA ALA A 174 -7.93 3.99 -0.23
C ALA A 174 -9.03 4.92 -0.73
N SER A 175 -9.01 5.25 -2.03
CA SER A 175 -9.99 6.13 -2.67
C SER A 175 -11.39 5.53 -2.69
N PHE A 176 -11.52 4.21 -2.76
CA PHE A 176 -12.80 3.54 -2.64
C PHE A 176 -13.28 3.43 -1.19
N ALA A 177 -12.37 3.08 -0.27
CA ALA A 177 -12.72 2.76 1.11
C ALA A 177 -12.90 3.97 2.03
N PHE A 178 -12.19 5.08 1.80
CA PHE A 178 -12.09 6.19 2.77
C PHE A 178 -12.21 7.59 2.17
N VAL A 179 -12.82 7.77 1.00
CA VAL A 179 -12.87 9.06 0.26
C VAL A 179 -13.40 10.24 1.08
N THR A 180 -14.31 9.99 2.02
CA THR A 180 -14.94 11.00 2.87
C THR A 180 -14.14 11.30 4.14
N SER A 181 -13.08 10.55 4.42
CA SER A 181 -12.23 10.76 5.59
C SER A 181 -11.24 11.91 5.37
N HIS A 182 -10.98 12.69 6.43
CA HIS A 182 -9.90 13.69 6.42
C HIS A 182 -8.53 13.04 6.22
N ASP A 183 -8.36 11.81 6.72
CA ASP A 183 -7.13 11.01 6.60
C ASP A 183 -6.76 10.69 5.14
N PHE A 184 -7.74 10.60 4.24
CA PHE A 184 -7.50 10.36 2.83
C PHE A 184 -6.72 11.49 2.14
N LEU A 185 -6.77 12.72 2.65
CA LEU A 185 -6.03 13.85 2.06
C LEU A 185 -4.51 13.61 2.09
N GLY A 186 -4.00 13.00 3.16
CA GLY A 186 -2.58 12.65 3.25
C GLY A 186 -2.19 11.58 2.23
N ILE A 187 -3.01 10.54 2.06
CA ILE A 187 -2.82 9.49 1.06
C ILE A 187 -2.81 10.10 -0.35
N LYS A 188 -3.75 10.99 -0.63
CA LYS A 188 -3.89 11.68 -1.91
C LYS A 188 -2.69 12.58 -2.22
N ASP A 189 -2.20 13.36 -1.25
CA ASP A 189 -1.03 14.21 -1.46
C ASP A 189 0.23 13.39 -1.80
N ILE A 190 0.47 12.29 -1.08
CA ILE A 190 1.58 11.36 -1.35
C ILE A 190 1.48 10.83 -2.78
N HIS A 191 0.29 10.37 -3.18
CA HIS A 191 0.02 9.88 -4.52
C HIS A 191 0.26 10.94 -5.60
N ASP A 192 -0.43 12.07 -5.52
CA ASP A 192 -0.41 13.12 -6.53
C ASP A 192 1.00 13.68 -6.72
N LYS A 193 1.73 13.90 -5.62
CA LYS A 193 3.13 14.36 -5.66
C LYS A 193 4.03 13.35 -6.37
N LYS A 194 3.92 12.06 -6.02
CA LYS A 194 4.76 11.00 -6.61
C LYS A 194 4.46 10.82 -8.10
N ILE A 195 3.19 10.75 -8.48
CA ILE A 195 2.77 10.63 -9.90
C ILE A 195 3.19 11.86 -10.71
N LYS A 196 3.08 13.07 -10.15
CA LYS A 196 3.55 14.29 -10.80
C LYS A 196 5.06 14.25 -11.08
N GLN A 197 5.85 13.80 -10.11
CA GLN A 197 7.30 13.62 -10.29
C GLN A 197 7.62 12.58 -11.36
N LEU A 198 6.90 11.45 -11.36
CA LEU A 198 7.05 10.39 -12.37
C LEU A 198 6.73 10.89 -13.77
N LYS A 199 5.60 11.60 -13.95
CA LYS A 199 5.20 12.19 -15.24
C LYS A 199 6.24 13.16 -15.77
N ARG A 200 6.79 14.03 -14.92
CA ARG A 200 7.87 14.95 -15.29
C ARG A 200 9.09 14.20 -15.82
N LYS A 201 9.51 13.12 -15.15
CA LYS A 201 10.65 12.29 -15.58
C LYS A 201 10.39 11.56 -16.91
N LYS A 202 9.21 10.99 -17.09
CA LYS A 202 8.82 10.33 -18.35
C LYS A 202 8.78 11.30 -19.54
N LEU A 203 8.50 12.58 -19.31
CA LEU A 203 8.47 13.62 -20.35
C LEU A 203 9.87 14.12 -20.78
N GLU A 204 10.91 13.92 -19.97
CA GLU A 204 12.27 14.38 -20.31
C GLU A 204 12.78 13.70 -21.60
N ILE A 205 12.51 12.41 -21.78
CA ILE A 205 12.94 11.62 -22.95
C ILE A 205 12.30 12.13 -24.26
N PRO A 206 10.97 12.17 -24.42
CA PRO A 206 10.35 12.62 -25.67
C PRO A 206 10.66 14.09 -25.97
N LEU A 207 10.79 14.95 -24.95
CA LEU A 207 11.16 16.35 -25.15
C LEU A 207 12.57 16.49 -25.76
N LEU A 208 13.52 15.67 -25.31
CA LEU A 208 14.86 15.64 -25.86
C LEU A 208 14.87 15.09 -27.30
N ILE A 209 14.15 13.99 -27.55
CA ILE A 209 13.99 13.41 -28.90
C ILE A 209 13.41 14.45 -29.87
N PHE A 210 12.34 15.14 -29.46
CA PHE A 210 11.72 16.18 -30.27
C PHE A 210 12.68 17.35 -30.55
N GLY A 211 13.47 17.76 -29.54
CA GLY A 211 14.51 18.77 -29.70
C GLY A 211 15.58 18.38 -30.72
N ILE A 212 16.07 17.13 -30.67
CA ILE A 212 17.06 16.62 -31.65
C ILE A 212 16.47 16.57 -33.06
N LEU A 213 15.24 16.05 -33.21
CA LEU A 213 14.57 15.97 -34.50
C LEU A 213 14.32 17.36 -35.10
N ALA A 214 13.89 18.32 -34.28
CA ALA A 214 13.70 19.71 -34.72
C ALA A 214 15.01 20.33 -35.21
N LEU A 215 16.12 20.14 -34.46
CA LEU A 215 17.46 20.61 -34.87
C LEU A 215 17.93 19.96 -36.17
N ALA A 216 17.68 18.67 -36.35
CA ALA A 216 18.05 17.94 -37.57
C ALA A 216 17.24 18.39 -38.79
N PHE A 217 16.04 18.95 -38.61
CA PHE A 217 15.17 19.43 -39.69
C PHE A 217 15.42 20.90 -40.09
N LEU A 218 16.10 21.69 -39.25
CA LEU A 218 16.45 23.09 -39.54
C LEU A 218 17.23 23.29 -40.86
N PRO A 219 18.22 22.47 -41.22
CA PRO A 219 18.95 22.63 -42.49
C PRO A 219 18.07 22.41 -43.72
N TRP A 220 17.11 21.48 -43.64
CA TRP A 220 16.17 21.19 -44.73
C TRP A 220 15.19 22.35 -44.98
N LEU A 221 14.74 23.01 -43.91
CA LEU A 221 13.94 24.23 -44.02
C LEU A 221 14.73 25.37 -44.69
N PHE A 222 16.03 25.47 -44.41
CA PHE A 222 16.88 26.50 -45.01
C PHE A 222 17.09 26.27 -46.52
N VAL A 223 17.22 25.01 -46.96
CA VAL A 223 17.33 24.65 -48.38
C VAL A 223 16.02 24.87 -49.15
N LEU A 224 14.85 24.72 -48.50
CA LEU A 224 13.54 24.98 -49.12
C LEU A 224 13.23 26.47 -49.32
N ILE A 225 13.92 27.36 -48.60
CA ILE A 225 13.72 28.81 -48.65
C ILE A 225 14.68 29.51 -49.64
N LEU A 226 15.75 28.82 -50.07
CA LEU A 226 16.78 29.28 -51.02
C LEU A 226 16.47 28.82 -52.45
#